data_AF-A0A0A8URE2-F1
#
_entry.id   AF-A0A0A8URE2-F1
#
_cell.length_a   1.000
_cell.length_b   1.000
_cell.length_c   1.000
_cell.angle_alpha   90.00
_cell.angle_beta   90.00
_cell.angle_gamma   90.00
#
_symmetry.space_group_name_H-M   'P 1'
#
loop_
_entity.id
_entity.type
_entity.pdbx_description
1 polymer ?
#
loop_
_entity_poly.entity_id
_entity_poly.type
_entity_poly.pdbx_seq_one_letter_code
_entity_poly.pdbx_strand_id
1 'polypeptide(L)'
;MKIILFLGFMTMSFASSGAIIFVQGLPMALEQRNDVYLLPPSNVTPSNAVLFYITMDGVNKLCVLDTHINGGFYQITQVAFLINGNRTVWNCYAYETEVVKVLPW
;
A
#
# COMPACT_ATOMS: atom_id res chain seq x y z
N MET A 1 -29.22 32.97 -15.68
CA MET A 1 -29.05 31.51 -15.52
C MET A 1 -27.63 30.98 -15.78
N LYS A 2 -26.80 31.57 -16.66
CA LYS A 2 -25.44 31.06 -16.94
C LYS A 2 -24.44 31.14 -15.76
N ILE A 3 -24.50 32.17 -14.93
CA ILE A 3 -23.53 32.39 -13.83
C ILE A 3 -23.72 31.37 -12.70
N ILE A 4 -24.96 30.98 -12.41
CA ILE A 4 -25.28 30.00 -11.35
C ILE A 4 -24.70 28.62 -11.70
N LEU A 5 -24.69 28.27 -12.98
CA LEU A 5 -24.16 27.00 -13.47
C LEU A 5 -22.63 26.94 -13.39
N PHE A 6 -21.95 28.08 -13.58
CA PHE A 6 -20.50 28.19 -13.41
C PHE A 6 -20.08 28.11 -11.94
N LEU A 7 -20.86 28.71 -11.04
CA LEU A 7 -20.58 28.70 -9.61
C LEU A 7 -20.76 27.30 -8.98
N GLY A 8 -21.73 26.52 -9.48
CA GLY A 8 -21.95 25.14 -9.03
C GLY A 8 -20.87 24.14 -9.45
N PHE A 9 -20.12 24.42 -10.52
CA PHE A 9 -19.06 23.52 -10.99
C PHE A 9 -17.77 23.66 -10.17
N MET A 10 -17.51 24.85 -9.60
CA MET A 10 -16.32 25.12 -8.78
C MET A 10 -16.33 24.42 -7.42
N THR A 11 -17.49 24.06 -6.90
CA THR A 11 -17.62 23.40 -5.58
C THR A 11 -17.41 21.89 -5.62
N MET A 12 -17.31 21.27 -6.80
CA MET A 12 -17.10 19.82 -6.97
C MET A 12 -15.62 19.43 -7.07
N SER A 13 -14.76 20.08 -6.30
CA SER A 13 -13.37 19.64 -6.15
C SER A 13 -13.34 18.48 -5.14
N PHE A 14 -13.41 17.24 -5.62
CA PHE A 14 -13.22 16.08 -4.75
C PHE A 14 -11.75 15.98 -4.34
N ALA A 15 -11.48 16.04 -3.03
CA ALA A 15 -10.17 15.71 -2.50
C ALA A 15 -9.97 14.19 -2.66
N SER A 16 -9.03 13.79 -3.52
CA SER A 16 -8.59 12.40 -3.61
C SER A 16 -7.51 12.19 -2.56
N SER A 17 -7.82 11.44 -1.50
CA SER A 17 -6.82 11.04 -0.50
C SER A 17 -6.36 9.61 -0.75
N GLY A 18 -5.09 9.45 -1.06
CA GLY A 18 -4.41 8.16 -1.09
C GLY A 18 -3.52 7.96 0.12
N ALA A 19 -3.55 6.78 0.73
CA ALA A 19 -2.55 6.41 1.74
C ALA A 19 -1.16 6.39 1.09
N ILE A 20 -0.15 6.92 1.77
CA ILE A 20 1.22 6.91 1.24
C ILE A 20 1.84 5.57 1.60
N ILE A 21 2.24 4.80 0.59
CA ILE A 21 2.86 3.49 0.77
C ILE A 21 4.34 3.55 0.37
N PHE A 22 5.21 3.10 1.25
CA PHE A 22 6.62 2.83 0.98
C PHE A 22 6.86 1.32 1.02
N VAL A 23 7.63 0.79 0.08
CA VAL A 23 8.09 -0.61 0.14
C VAL A 23 9.47 -0.61 0.77
N GLN A 24 9.72 -1.46 1.77
CA GLN A 24 11.04 -1.54 2.39
C GLN A 24 12.08 -2.00 1.36
N GLY A 25 13.22 -1.30 1.32
CA GLY A 25 14.25 -1.48 0.30
C GLY A 25 14.09 -0.58 -0.93
N LEU A 26 12.96 0.14 -1.05
CA LEU A 26 12.73 1.15 -2.09
C LEU A 26 12.68 2.55 -1.45
N PRO A 27 13.52 3.50 -1.90
CA PRO A 27 13.57 4.85 -1.33
C PRO A 27 12.45 5.77 -1.85
N MET A 28 11.37 5.21 -2.39
CA MET A 28 10.30 5.97 -3.04
C MET A 28 8.92 5.50 -2.60
N ALA A 29 8.01 6.46 -2.49
CA ALA A 29 6.59 6.20 -2.30
C ALA A 29 5.99 5.63 -3.60
N LEU A 30 5.03 4.73 -3.46
CA LEU A 30 4.28 4.17 -4.59
C LEU A 30 3.27 5.20 -5.10
N GLU A 31 3.16 5.30 -6.42
CA GLU A 31 2.11 6.09 -7.07
C GLU A 31 0.78 5.33 -6.96
N GLN A 32 -0.27 6.02 -6.47
CA GLN A 32 -1.63 5.49 -6.50
C GLN A 32 -2.34 5.96 -7.75
N ARG A 33 -2.87 5.02 -8.54
CA ARG A 33 -3.69 5.28 -9.72
C ARG A 33 -4.96 4.45 -9.66
N ASN A 34 -6.13 5.10 -9.61
CA ASN A 34 -7.44 4.43 -9.64
C ASN A 34 -7.54 3.30 -8.58
N ASP A 35 -7.21 3.60 -7.32
CA ASP A 35 -7.21 2.66 -6.20
C ASP A 35 -6.22 1.49 -6.30
N VAL A 36 -5.23 1.60 -7.20
CA VAL A 36 -4.16 0.60 -7.34
C VAL A 36 -2.81 1.29 -7.15
N TYR A 37 -1.94 0.67 -6.35
CA TYR A 37 -0.57 1.12 -6.16
C TYR A 37 0.35 0.51 -7.21
N LEU A 38 1.07 1.38 -7.93
CA LEU A 38 1.99 0.99 -8.97
C LEU A 38 3.31 0.55 -8.35
N LEU A 39 3.66 -0.72 -8.49
CA LEU A 39 5.00 -1.15 -8.14
C LEU A 39 6.01 -0.67 -9.20
N PRO A 40 7.22 -0.31 -8.77
CA PRO A 40 8.32 -0.05 -9.69
C PRO A 40 8.61 -1.29 -10.55
N PRO A 41 9.22 -1.13 -11.73
CA PRO A 41 9.44 -2.21 -12.68
C PRO A 41 10.16 -3.42 -12.06
N SER A 42 9.90 -4.60 -12.64
CA SER A 42 10.32 -5.94 -12.17
C SER A 42 11.82 -6.14 -11.88
N ASN A 43 12.67 -5.17 -12.25
CA ASN A 43 14.08 -5.16 -11.90
C ASN A 43 14.32 -4.91 -10.41
N VAL A 44 13.36 -4.30 -9.72
CA VAL A 44 13.47 -3.93 -8.30
C VAL A 44 12.56 -4.79 -7.42
N THR A 45 11.54 -5.42 -8.00
CA THR A 45 10.61 -6.26 -7.27
C THR A 45 10.51 -7.64 -7.93
N PRO A 46 10.88 -8.73 -7.23
CA PRO A 46 10.77 -10.07 -7.77
C PRO A 46 9.31 -10.38 -8.11
N SER A 47 9.04 -10.82 -9.35
CA SER A 47 7.69 -11.17 -9.82
C SER A 47 7.05 -12.33 -9.04
N ASN A 48 7.88 -13.10 -8.33
CA ASN A 48 7.54 -14.24 -7.47
C ASN A 48 7.55 -13.86 -5.98
N ALA A 49 7.59 -12.58 -5.64
CA ALA A 49 7.42 -12.16 -4.25
C ALA A 49 6.06 -12.66 -3.76
N VAL A 50 6.05 -13.39 -2.65
CA VAL A 50 4.83 -13.83 -1.96
C VAL A 50 4.52 -12.90 -0.78
N LEU A 51 5.48 -12.03 -0.44
CA LEU A 51 5.50 -11.24 0.77
C LEU A 51 6.17 -9.88 0.52
N PHE A 52 5.55 -8.80 0.99
CA PHE A 52 6.09 -7.45 0.97
C PHE A 52 6.08 -6.85 2.37
N TYR A 53 7.16 -6.18 2.73
CA TYR A 53 7.19 -5.28 3.87
C TYR A 53 6.95 -3.87 3.36
N ILE A 54 5.89 -3.22 3.84
CA ILE A 54 5.53 -1.87 3.46
C ILE A 54 5.37 -0.99 4.69
N THR A 55 5.43 0.32 4.49
CA THR A 55 4.99 1.33 5.47
C THR A 55 3.84 2.09 4.84
N MET A 56 2.66 2.01 5.45
CA MET A 56 1.45 2.69 5.01
C MET A 56 1.05 3.71 6.09
N ASP A 57 1.00 4.99 5.72
CA ASP A 57 0.64 6.09 6.63
C ASP A 57 1.43 6.08 7.96
N GLY A 58 2.72 5.70 7.89
CA GLY A 58 3.61 5.60 9.04
C GLY A 58 3.55 4.27 9.82
N VAL A 59 2.62 3.36 9.48
CA VAL A 59 2.51 2.04 10.11
C VAL A 59 3.19 0.99 9.23
N ASN A 60 4.09 0.21 9.83
CA ASN A 60 4.72 -0.92 9.15
C ASN A 60 3.74 -2.07 9.02
N LYS A 61 3.61 -2.59 7.79
CA LYS A 61 2.70 -3.67 7.43
C LYS A 61 3.40 -4.75 6.62
N LEU A 62 2.95 -5.97 6.85
CA LEU A 62 3.36 -7.18 6.15
C LEU A 62 2.24 -7.57 5.19
N CYS A 63 2.47 -7.46 3.89
CA CYS A 63 1.52 -7.85 2.86
C CYS A 63 1.86 -9.24 2.33
N VAL A 64 0.86 -10.09 2.23
CA VAL A 64 0.95 -11.43 1.65
C VAL A 64 -0.15 -11.65 0.63
N LEU A 65 0.19 -12.43 -0.41
CA LEU A 65 -0.75 -12.81 -1.46
C LEU A 65 -1.76 -13.86 -0.98
N ASP A 66 -1.37 -14.72 -0.03
CA ASP A 66 -2.22 -15.80 0.49
C ASP A 66 -3.14 -15.30 1.61
N THR A 67 -4.38 -15.77 1.60
CA THR A 67 -5.42 -15.47 2.60
C THR A 67 -5.33 -16.36 3.85
N HIS A 68 -4.50 -17.41 3.84
CA HIS A 68 -4.44 -18.40 4.93
C HIS A 68 -3.30 -18.14 5.91
N ILE A 69 -3.25 -16.96 6.51
CA ILE A 69 -2.42 -16.79 7.72
C ILE A 69 -3.24 -17.27 8.93
N ASN A 70 -3.00 -18.52 9.33
CA ASN A 70 -3.41 -19.06 10.63
C ASN A 70 -2.55 -18.40 11.72
N GLY A 71 -2.89 -17.18 12.09
CA GLY A 71 -2.20 -16.42 13.15
C GLY A 71 -2.95 -15.13 13.40
N GLY A 72 -3.20 -14.80 14.66
CA GLY A 72 -4.13 -13.75 15.10
C GLY A 72 -3.73 -12.32 14.75
N PHE A 73 -3.65 -11.98 13.48
CA PHE A 73 -3.47 -10.62 13.01
C PHE A 73 -4.85 -9.93 12.95
N TYR A 74 -5.13 -9.05 13.91
CA TYR A 74 -6.46 -8.49 14.14
C TYR A 74 -6.84 -7.31 13.22
N GLN A 75 -5.95 -6.88 12.32
CA GLN A 75 -6.19 -5.72 11.44
C GLN A 75 -5.66 -5.98 10.03
N ILE A 76 -6.53 -6.49 9.17
CA ILE A 76 -6.24 -6.76 7.77
C ILE A 76 -6.62 -5.54 6.93
N THR A 77 -5.66 -5.00 6.19
CA THR A 77 -5.89 -3.97 5.17
C THR A 77 -5.66 -4.59 3.80
N GLN A 78 -6.68 -4.60 2.95
CA GLN A 78 -6.52 -5.08 1.58
C GLN A 78 -5.93 -3.97 0.71
N VAL A 79 -4.84 -4.28 0.01
CA VAL A 79 -4.16 -3.34 -0.88
C VAL A 79 -4.08 -3.94 -2.26
N ALA A 80 -4.52 -3.17 -3.26
CA ALA A 80 -4.40 -3.56 -4.65
C ALA A 80 -3.10 -3.01 -5.23
N PHE A 81 -2.29 -3.90 -5.78
CA PHE A 81 -1.01 -3.61 -6.43
C PHE A 81 -1.08 -3.94 -7.93
N LEU A 82 -0.50 -3.08 -8.76
CA LEU A 82 -0.30 -3.36 -10.18
C LEU A 82 1.09 -3.97 -10.36
N ILE A 83 1.13 -5.28 -10.59
CA ILE A 83 2.37 -6.03 -10.81
C ILE A 83 2.36 -6.54 -12.24
N ASN A 84 3.35 -6.14 -13.04
CA ASN A 84 3.47 -6.53 -14.45
C ASN A 84 2.19 -6.25 -15.29
N GLY A 85 1.50 -5.14 -14.98
CA GLY A 85 0.25 -4.76 -15.65
C GLY A 85 -1.00 -5.52 -15.20
N ASN A 86 -0.87 -6.46 -14.25
CA ASN A 86 -2.00 -7.15 -13.66
C ASN A 86 -2.33 -6.61 -12.27
N ARG A 87 -3.62 -6.46 -11.97
CA ARG A 87 -4.11 -6.05 -10.65
C ARG A 87 -4.10 -7.26 -9.72
N THR A 88 -3.36 -7.17 -8.62
CA THR A 88 -3.26 -8.20 -7.58
C THR A 88 -3.71 -7.62 -6.25
N VAL A 89 -4.50 -8.37 -5.50
CA VAL A 89 -4.99 -7.93 -4.17
C VAL A 89 -4.23 -8.67 -3.10
N TRP A 90 -3.69 -7.92 -2.15
CA TRP A 90 -2.82 -8.42 -1.09
C TRP A 90 -3.40 -8.10 0.26
N ASN A 91 -3.26 -9.01 1.22
CA ASN A 91 -3.68 -8.80 2.59
C ASN A 91 -2.50 -8.27 3.39
N CYS A 92 -2.61 -7.04 3.88
CA CYS A 92 -1.58 -6.35 4.63
C CYS A 92 -1.94 -6.27 6.10
N TYR A 93 -1.08 -6.81 6.95
CA TYR A 93 -1.27 -6.88 8.40
C TYR A 93 -0.32 -5.89 9.07
N ALA A 94 -0.78 -5.16 10.08
CA ALA A 94 0.15 -4.43 10.94
C ALA A 94 1.09 -5.44 11.62
N TYR A 95 2.40 -5.17 11.62
CA TYR A 95 3.35 -5.98 12.37
C TYR A 95 4.14 -5.08 13.31
N GLU A 96 4.23 -5.48 14.57
CA GLU A 96 5.13 -4.91 15.55
C GLU A 96 6.38 -5.78 15.57
N THR A 97 7.51 -5.28 15.07
CA THR A 97 8.80 -5.94 15.30
C THR A 97 9.27 -5.62 16.71
N GLU A 98 9.20 -6.58 17.62
CA GLU A 98 10.03 -6.54 18.82
C GLU A 98 11.49 -6.73 18.43
N VAL A 99 12.29 -5.67 18.52
CA VAL A 99 13.73 -5.76 18.29
C VAL A 99 14.38 -6.37 19.53
N VAL A 100 14.60 -7.69 19.51
CA VAL A 100 15.38 -8.36 20.55
C VAL A 100 16.85 -8.01 20.35
N LYS A 101 17.35 -7.06 21.14
CA LYS A 101 18.77 -6.70 21.17
C LYS A 101 19.56 -7.80 21.87
N VAL A 102 20.23 -8.66 21.11
CA VAL A 102 21.19 -9.62 21.66
C VAL A 102 22.47 -8.85 22.00
N LEU A 103 22.72 -8.63 23.29
CA LEU A 103 24.01 -8.13 23.76
C LEU A 103 25.01 -9.29 23.77
N PRO A 104 26.26 -9.09 23.29
CA PRO A 104 27.31 -10.09 23.49
C PRO A 104 27.52 -10.29 24.99
N TRP A 105 27.64 -11.57 25.39
CA TRP A 105 27.93 -12.00 26.75
C TRP A 105 29.30 -11.50 27.24
#